data_AF-A0A933R6M7-F1
#
_entry.id   AF-A0A933R6M7-F1
#
_cell.length_a   1.000
_cell.length_b   1.000
_cell.length_c   1.000
_cell.angle_alpha   90.00
_cell.angle_beta   90.00
_cell.angle_gamma   90.00
#
_symmetry.space_group_name_H-M   'P 1'
#
loop_
_entity.id
_entity.type
_entity.pdbx_description
1 polymer ?
#
loop_
_entity_poly.entity_id
_entity_poly.type
_entity_poly.pdbx_seq_one_letter_code
_entity_poly.pdbx_strand_id
1 'polypeptide(L)'
;RLAAAVAAVEREPSLSLATHPTGGLVLWIRLDDRVDDTAVEREALERGVAISSGRPWFCAEPTGSFVRLSVAAAGVADIEEGVRRLAAAVAAVE
;
A
#
# COMPACT_ATOMS: atom_id res chain seq x y z
N ARG A 1 -12.82 6.14 -7.10
CA ARG A 1 -11.64 6.14 -6.21
C ARG A 1 -11.22 4.73 -5.86
N LEU A 2 -12.02 3.97 -5.09
CA LEU A 2 -11.68 2.57 -4.74
C LEU A 2 -11.37 1.70 -5.97
N ALA A 3 -12.26 1.67 -6.97
CA ALA A 3 -12.02 0.89 -8.19
C ALA A 3 -10.75 1.30 -8.94
N ALA A 4 -10.45 2.60 -9.01
CA ALA A 4 -9.21 3.09 -9.61
C ALA A 4 -7.97 2.68 -8.80
N ALA A 5 -8.07 2.67 -7.48
CA ALA A 5 -6.99 2.23 -6.60
C ALA A 5 -6.74 0.73 -6.72
N VAL A 6 -7.78 -0.10 -6.74
CA VAL A 6 -7.67 -1.54 -6.97
C VAL A 6 -7.02 -1.79 -8.33
N ALA A 7 -7.54 -1.20 -9.40
CA ALA A 7 -7.00 -1.36 -10.74
C ALA A 7 -5.57 -0.80 -10.91
N ALA A 8 -5.18 0.22 -10.13
CA ALA A 8 -3.80 0.71 -10.12
C ALA A 8 -2.88 -0.28 -9.42
N VAL A 9 -3.27 -0.81 -8.25
CA VAL A 9 -2.46 -1.77 -7.50
C VAL A 9 -2.30 -3.08 -8.27
N GLU A 10 -3.37 -3.59 -8.89
CA GLU A 10 -3.33 -4.84 -9.68
C GLU A 10 -2.46 -4.74 -10.95
N ARG A 11 -2.14 -3.52 -11.42
CA ARG A 11 -1.22 -3.31 -12.54
C ARG A 11 0.25 -3.35 -12.12
N GLU A 12 0.55 -3.18 -10.84
CA GLU A 12 1.91 -3.14 -10.31
C GLU A 12 2.32 -4.53 -9.80
N PRO A 13 3.25 -5.23 -10.46
CA PRO A 13 3.59 -6.62 -10.11
C PRO A 13 4.23 -6.79 -8.73
N SER A 14 4.87 -5.73 -8.20
CA SER A 14 5.48 -5.73 -6.87
C SER A 14 4.47 -5.50 -5.74
N LEU A 15 3.20 -5.24 -6.05
CA LEU A 15 2.17 -5.03 -5.06
C LEU A 15 1.13 -6.14 -5.11
N SER A 16 0.71 -6.61 -3.94
CA SER A 16 -0.32 -7.63 -3.82
C SER A 16 -1.42 -7.17 -2.87
N LEU A 17 -2.68 -7.20 -3.32
CA LEU A 17 -3.81 -6.91 -2.44
C LEU A 17 -4.03 -8.08 -1.48
N ALA A 18 -4.09 -7.79 -0.19
CA ALA A 18 -4.38 -8.80 0.84
C ALA A 18 -5.83 -9.31 0.74
N THR A 19 -6.75 -8.46 0.31
CA THR A 19 -8.15 -8.78 0.02
C THR A 19 -8.65 -7.91 -1.13
N HIS A 20 -9.63 -8.42 -1.88
CA HIS A 20 -10.38 -7.62 -2.85
C HIS A 20 -11.45 -6.80 -2.13
N PRO A 21 -11.31 -5.47 -2.01
CA PRO A 21 -12.26 -4.66 -1.26
C PRO A 21 -13.57 -4.51 -2.05
N THR A 22 -14.70 -4.81 -1.41
CA THR A 22 -16.05 -4.59 -1.97
C THR A 22 -16.62 -3.21 -1.63
N GLY A 23 -15.91 -2.43 -0.81
CA GLY A 23 -16.29 -1.09 -0.38
C GLY A 23 -15.24 -0.44 0.52
N GLY A 24 -15.48 0.81 0.93
CA GLY A 24 -14.57 1.57 1.79
C GLY A 24 -13.53 2.41 1.04
N LEU A 25 -12.52 2.89 1.78
CA LEU A 25 -11.52 3.85 1.29
C LEU A 25 -10.09 3.43 1.65
N VAL A 26 -9.89 2.21 2.14
CA VAL A 26 -8.58 1.69 2.55
C VAL A 26 -8.33 0.37 1.85
N LEU A 27 -7.17 0.26 1.24
CA LEU A 27 -6.66 -0.98 0.66
C LEU A 27 -5.56 -1.52 1.56
N TRP A 28 -5.53 -2.84 1.67
CA TRP A 28 -4.47 -3.56 2.37
C TRP A 28 -3.57 -4.22 1.34
N ILE A 29 -2.30 -3.87 1.38
CA ILE A 29 -1.28 -4.41 0.48
C ILE A 29 -0.38 -5.32 1.31
N ARG A 30 -0.25 -6.57 0.89
CA ARG A 30 0.69 -7.54 1.47
C ARG A 30 2.06 -7.34 0.82
N LEU A 31 3.09 -7.34 1.64
CA LEU A 31 4.50 -7.29 1.23
C LEU A 31 5.13 -8.68 1.35
N ASP A 32 6.31 -8.89 0.77
CA ASP A 32 7.13 -10.07 1.08
C ASP A 32 7.46 -10.09 2.58
N ASP A 33 7.54 -11.28 3.17
CA ASP A 33 7.74 -11.43 4.62
C ASP A 33 9.11 -10.89 5.08
N ARG A 34 10.07 -10.68 4.17
CA ARG A 34 11.37 -10.07 4.47
C ARG A 34 11.37 -8.55 4.45
N VAL A 35 10.32 -7.93 3.90
CA VAL A 35 10.23 -6.47 3.74
C VAL A 35 9.65 -5.84 5.00
N ASP A 36 10.37 -4.88 5.58
CA ASP A 36 9.88 -4.14 6.74
C ASP A 36 8.87 -3.05 6.34
N ASP A 37 7.65 -3.14 6.88
CA ASP A 37 6.54 -2.22 6.56
C ASP A 37 6.80 -0.76 6.98
N THR A 38 7.60 -0.55 8.03
CA THR A 38 7.97 0.78 8.52
C THR A 38 9.05 1.40 7.62
N ALA A 39 9.95 0.57 7.07
CA ALA A 39 10.90 1.02 6.06
C ALA A 39 10.19 1.42 4.76
N VAL A 40 9.20 0.63 4.32
CA VAL A 40 8.35 1.00 3.16
C VAL A 40 7.56 2.27 3.43
N GLU A 41 6.99 2.45 4.62
CA GLU A 41 6.28 3.68 5.00
C GLU A 41 7.18 4.92 4.87
N ARG A 42 8.43 4.83 5.36
CA ARG A 42 9.41 5.92 5.24
C ARG A 42 9.78 6.20 3.78
N GLU A 43 10.14 5.17 3.02
CA GLU A 43 10.54 5.30 1.61
C GLU A 43 9.38 5.84 0.74
N ALA A 44 8.15 5.39 0.99
CA ALA A 44 6.96 5.90 0.32
C ALA A 44 6.76 7.39 0.63
N LEU A 45 6.93 7.80 1.90
CA LEU A 45 6.81 9.19 2.31
C LEU A 45 7.88 10.08 1.64
N GLU A 46 9.12 9.61 1.53
CA GLU A 46 10.19 10.29 0.80
C GLU A 46 9.85 10.50 -0.69
N ARG A 47 9.06 9.59 -1.27
CA ARG A 47 8.51 9.70 -2.64
C ARG A 47 7.21 10.50 -2.71
N GLY A 48 6.74 11.04 -1.59
CA GLY A 48 5.52 11.85 -1.50
C GLY A 48 4.23 11.04 -1.46
N VAL A 49 4.28 9.79 -1.00
CA VAL A 49 3.11 8.93 -0.78
C VAL A 49 2.97 8.63 0.70
N ALA A 50 1.92 9.16 1.33
CA ALA A 50 1.60 8.84 2.71
C ALA A 50 0.80 7.52 2.78
N ILE A 51 1.37 6.54 3.49
CA ILE A 51 0.73 5.27 3.84
C ILE A 51 0.86 5.04 5.35
N SER A 52 0.33 3.93 5.86
CA SER A 52 0.62 3.48 7.23
C SER A 52 1.16 2.07 7.22
N SER A 53 2.20 1.80 8.00
CA SER A 53 2.62 0.45 8.37
C SER A 53 1.45 -0.35 8.96
N GLY A 54 1.46 -1.65 8.71
CA GLY A 54 0.36 -2.55 9.06
C GLY A 54 0.38 -2.95 10.53
N ARG A 55 1.58 -3.15 11.11
CA ARG A 55 1.75 -3.68 12.48
C ARG A 55 0.82 -3.05 13.54
N PRO A 56 0.64 -1.71 13.64
CA PRO A 56 -0.21 -1.10 14.65
C PRO A 56 -1.71 -1.44 14.56
N TRP A 57 -2.16 -2.06 13.46
CA TRP A 57 -3.56 -2.32 13.15
C TRP A 57 -3.97 -3.78 13.35
N PHE A 58 -3.03 -4.65 13.76
CA PHE A 58 -3.31 -6.03 14.13
C PHE A 58 -3.35 -6.16 15.67
N CYS A 59 -4.40 -6.79 16.20
CA CYS A 59 -4.53 -7.01 17.65
C CYS A 59 -3.57 -8.08 18.20
N ALA A 60 -2.98 -8.90 17.32
CA ALA A 60 -2.05 -9.98 17.63
C ALA A 60 -0.89 -9.93 16.62
N GLU A 61 0.10 -10.81 16.76
CA GLU A 61 1.22 -10.91 15.82
C GLU A 61 0.69 -11.06 14.39
N PRO A 62 0.99 -10.13 13.47
CA PRO A 62 0.53 -10.22 12.10
C PRO A 62 1.14 -11.43 11.39
N THR A 63 0.39 -12.04 10.47
CA THR A 63 0.84 -13.19 9.68
C THR A 63 1.79 -12.82 8.52
N GLY A 64 2.36 -11.62 8.57
CA GLY A 64 3.27 -11.09 7.56
C GLY A 64 3.32 -9.56 7.58
N SER A 65 4.02 -9.02 6.60
CA SER A 65 4.19 -7.57 6.44
C SER A 65 3.08 -6.97 5.57
N PHE A 66 2.50 -5.86 6.02
CA PHE A 66 1.38 -5.21 5.34
C PHE A 66 1.50 -3.68 5.40
N VAL A 67 0.95 -3.00 4.42
CA VAL A 67 0.73 -1.54 4.47
C VAL A 67 -0.72 -1.18 4.15
N ARG A 68 -1.17 -0.09 4.74
CA ARG A 68 -2.52 0.47 4.56
C ARG A 68 -2.45 1.68 3.65
N LEU A 69 -3.13 1.61 2.51
CA LEU A 69 -3.27 2.71 1.56
C LEU A 69 -4.66 3.32 1.67
N SER A 70 -4.76 4.54 2.18
CA SER A 70 -6.01 5.30 2.20
C SER A 70 -6.16 6.14 0.94
N VAL A 71 -7.31 6.03 0.27
CA VAL A 71 -7.65 6.79 -0.94
C VAL A 71 -8.79 7.78 -0.71
N ALA A 72 -9.11 8.05 0.55
CA ALA A 72 -10.22 8.91 0.96
C ALA A 72 -10.09 10.35 0.44
N ALA A 73 -8.89 10.91 0.52
CA ALA A 73 -8.62 12.31 0.17
C ALA A 73 -8.04 12.49 -1.25
N ALA A 74 -7.70 11.40 -1.95
CA ALA A 74 -6.97 11.46 -3.21
C ALA A 74 -7.87 11.60 -4.45
N GLY A 75 -7.42 12.36 -5.45
CA GLY A 75 -7.97 12.33 -6.79
C GLY A 75 -7.60 11.03 -7.53
N VAL A 76 -8.30 10.73 -8.63
CA VAL A 76 -8.01 9.49 -9.40
C VAL A 76 -6.59 9.51 -9.99
N ALA A 77 -6.14 10.65 -10.53
CA ALA A 77 -4.78 10.80 -11.05
C ALA A 77 -3.72 10.63 -9.94
N ASP A 78 -3.98 11.20 -8.75
CA ASP A 78 -3.08 11.08 -7.60
C ASP A 78 -2.99 9.64 -7.09
N ILE A 79 -4.09 8.88 -7.17
CA ILE A 79 -4.10 7.45 -6.82
C ILE A 79 -3.17 6.67 -7.75
N GLU A 80 -3.24 6.90 -9.06
CA GLU A 80 -2.39 6.19 -10.02
C GLU A 80 -0.91 6.52 -9.82
N GLU A 81 -0.58 7.80 -9.67
CA GLU A 81 0.79 8.23 -9.39
C GLU A 81 1.28 7.70 -8.04
N GLY A 82 0.44 7.78 -7.01
CA GLY A 82 0.76 7.31 -5.66
C GLY A 82 1.03 5.82 -5.62
N VAL A 83 0.25 5.01 -6.35
CA VAL A 83 0.49 3.56 -6.44
C VAL A 83 1.79 3.26 -7.18
N ARG A 84 2.12 3.96 -8.28
CA ARG A 84 3.41 3.79 -8.97
C ARG A 84 4.60 4.09 -8.07
N ARG A 85 4.51 5.18 -7.32
CA ARG A 85 5.56 5.58 -6.35
C ARG A 85 5.66 4.60 -5.19
N LEU A 86 4.54 4.07 -4.72
CA LEU A 86 4.51 3.02 -3.70
C LEU A 86 5.17 1.74 -4.20
N ALA A 87 4.88 1.30 -5.41
CA ALA A 87 5.53 0.14 -6.03
C ALA A 87 7.06 0.31 -6.10
N ALA A 88 7.51 1.51 -6.44
CA ALA A 88 8.93 1.84 -6.47
C ALA A 88 9.56 1.97 -5.07
N ALA A 89 8.78 2.31 -4.04
CA ALA A 89 9.22 2.30 -2.65
C ALA A 89 9.42 0.87 -2.14
N VAL A 90 8.46 -0.02 -2.40
CA VAL A 90 8.55 -1.44 -2.03
C VAL A 90 9.79 -2.07 -2.67
N ALA A 91 9.99 -1.88 -3.97
CA ALA A 91 11.14 -2.42 -4.69
C ALA A 91 12.51 -1.86 -4.23
N ALA A 92 12.54 -0.73 -3.53
CA ALA A 92 13.78 -0.17 -2.99
C ALA A 92 14.15 -0.75 -1.61
N VAL A 93 13.19 -1.37 -0.92
CA VAL A 93 13.33 -1.92 0.43
C VAL A 93 13.44 -3.46 0.41
N GLU A 94 13.03 -4.10 -0.70
CA GLU A 94 13.30 -5.51 -1.02
C GLU A 94 14.80 -5.82 -1.20
#